data_AF-A0A158IVM8-F1
#
_entry.id   AF-A0A158IVM8-F1
#
_cell.length_a   1.000
_cell.length_b   1.000
_cell.length_c   1.000
_cell.angle_alpha   90.00
_cell.angle_beta   90.00
_cell.angle_gamma   90.00
#
_symmetry.space_group_name_H-M   'P 1'
#
loop_
_entity.id
_entity.type
_entity.pdbx_description
1 polymer ?
#
loop_
_entity_poly.entity_id
_entity_poly.type
_entity_poly.pdbx_seq_one_letter_code
_entity_poly.pdbx_strand_id
1 'polypeptide(L)'
;MLTLDDIRAIPLFSTLSDAELDHLANTSADLHLSPGEFAVHEGGERALYAVLSGKMEVVKLFDGVERTLGWRLPGTVFGEVPLALSSPFPGAYRAAQASRVMRVDAPRYYALAAASPEVAVKMGALARERIGGLQGIAAEPPKPRVTMVGSRWDTACAGLRKFLASNQISFDWMTPDAPEMATRWHAPCPAEEDCPVLRLADGTLLNRPATRELAELLGLQTKPRLAEYDTMIIGGGPAGLAAAVYGASEGLRTIVVEREAPGGQAGTSSRIENYLGFPSGVSGDELASRALQQAKRLGAEILVTRAVERIDVESRCVHLDGGDVVRVRTLILATGVTWRRLAIEGFDRFIGKGIYYGAARSEAGATHGLDVHLIGGGNSAGQAALFFAGHARVVTLVVRGDALEKSMSRYLVEQLAGKSNVVVKLRSEVVGAYGDTHLTAIDILDGATATISRHDCGGLFVFIGADAQTAWLPPDIACDKRGYVLTGDDVIKAGRWPHSRDPYLLESSVPGVFACGDVRLSPVKRVASAVGEGSMAIAFAHKYLQLDGR
;
A
#
# COMPACT_ATOMS: atom_id res chain seq x y z
N MET A 1 -9.46 42.70 -1.33
CA MET A 1 -8.19 42.51 -0.59
C MET A 1 -8.55 42.13 0.82
N LEU A 2 -7.86 41.11 1.36
CA LEU A 2 -8.06 40.65 2.73
C LEU A 2 -7.54 41.70 3.71
N THR A 3 -8.31 41.98 4.76
CA THR A 3 -7.89 42.86 5.86
C THR A 3 -7.42 42.03 7.06
N LEU A 4 -6.67 42.62 7.98
CA LEU A 4 -6.30 41.94 9.23
C LEU A 4 -7.56 41.54 10.03
N ASP A 5 -8.58 42.39 10.02
CA ASP A 5 -9.84 42.11 10.73
C ASP A 5 -10.62 40.95 10.09
N ASP A 6 -10.61 40.82 8.76
CA ASP A 6 -11.19 39.67 8.06
C ASP A 6 -10.56 38.35 8.55
N ILE A 7 -9.25 38.33 8.74
CA ILE A 7 -8.50 37.12 9.12
C ILE A 7 -8.62 36.86 10.63
N ARG A 8 -8.55 37.91 11.45
CA ARG A 8 -8.67 37.82 12.92
C ARG A 8 -10.04 37.30 13.35
N ALA A 9 -11.08 37.56 12.56
CA ALA A 9 -12.42 37.03 12.79
C ALA A 9 -12.52 35.50 12.62
N ILE A 10 -11.53 34.85 11.98
CA ILE A 10 -11.47 33.39 11.85
C ILE A 10 -10.86 32.81 13.14
N PRO A 11 -11.59 31.98 13.92
CA PRO A 11 -11.11 31.45 15.21
C PRO A 11 -9.79 30.66 15.12
N LEU A 12 -9.48 30.12 13.94
CA LEU A 12 -8.22 29.46 13.68
C LEU A 12 -7.02 30.41 13.80
N PHE A 13 -7.16 31.65 13.33
CA PHE A 13 -6.10 32.65 13.23
C PHE A 13 -6.19 33.74 14.30
N SER A 14 -7.18 33.67 15.18
CA SER A 14 -7.45 34.72 16.18
C SER A 14 -6.34 34.96 17.20
N THR A 15 -5.40 34.00 17.36
CA THR A 15 -4.26 34.11 18.28
C THR A 15 -2.96 34.51 17.60
N LEU A 16 -2.98 34.76 16.28
CA LEU A 16 -1.81 35.24 15.54
C LEU A 16 -1.53 36.71 15.82
N SER A 17 -0.25 37.07 15.79
CA SER A 17 0.20 38.46 15.87
C SER A 17 -0.18 39.25 14.62
N ASP A 18 -0.22 40.58 14.73
CA ASP A 18 -0.57 41.47 13.61
C ASP A 18 0.37 41.31 12.42
N ALA A 19 1.65 41.00 12.66
CA ALA A 19 2.62 40.72 11.60
C ALA A 19 2.31 39.41 10.85
N GLU A 20 1.89 38.36 11.55
CA GLU A 20 1.49 37.07 10.94
C GLU A 20 0.17 37.21 10.18
N LEU A 21 -0.78 37.98 10.72
CA LEU A 21 -2.05 38.28 10.06
C LEU A 21 -1.84 39.10 8.79
N ASP A 22 -0.96 40.10 8.82
CA ASP A 22 -0.61 40.90 7.65
C ASP A 22 0.10 40.05 6.57
N HIS A 23 0.99 39.14 6.99
CA HIS A 23 1.60 38.18 6.07
C HIS A 23 0.55 37.27 5.40
N LEU A 24 -0.41 36.76 6.15
CA LEU A 24 -1.51 35.97 5.61
C LEU A 24 -2.39 36.78 4.66
N ALA A 25 -2.71 38.04 4.99
CA ALA A 25 -3.52 38.92 4.14
C ALA A 25 -2.87 39.14 2.77
N ASN A 26 -1.55 39.30 2.75
CA ASN A 26 -0.79 39.57 1.52
C ASN A 26 -0.48 38.32 0.69
N THR A 27 -0.53 37.13 1.28
CA THR A 27 -0.16 35.88 0.61
C THR A 27 -1.34 34.97 0.24
N SER A 28 -2.52 35.22 0.80
CA SER A 28 -3.73 34.41 0.58
C SER A 28 -4.58 34.97 -0.54
N ALA A 29 -5.26 34.09 -1.28
CA ALA A 29 -6.18 34.50 -2.33
C ALA A 29 -7.55 34.90 -1.75
N ASP A 30 -8.11 35.98 -2.29
CA ASP A 30 -9.42 36.55 -1.91
C ASP A 30 -10.46 36.18 -2.98
N LEU A 31 -11.15 35.07 -2.78
CA LEU A 31 -12.10 34.51 -3.76
C LEU A 31 -13.49 35.10 -3.53
N HIS A 32 -14.09 35.63 -4.60
CA HIS A 32 -15.50 36.04 -4.63
C HIS A 32 -16.26 35.07 -5.52
N LEU A 33 -17.21 34.35 -4.93
CA LEU A 33 -17.95 33.27 -5.58
C LEU A 33 -19.43 33.64 -5.71
N SER A 34 -19.95 33.52 -6.91
CA SER A 34 -21.39 33.60 -7.21
C SER A 34 -22.10 32.31 -6.79
N PRO A 35 -23.42 32.33 -6.53
CA PRO A 35 -24.18 31.11 -6.27
C PRO A 35 -23.95 30.07 -7.38
N GLY A 36 -23.57 28.85 -7.00
CA GLY A 36 -23.24 27.76 -7.91
C GLY A 36 -21.75 27.59 -8.24
N GLU A 37 -20.90 28.58 -7.93
CA GLU A 37 -19.45 28.48 -8.19
C GLU A 37 -18.72 27.70 -7.12
N PHE A 38 -17.68 26.96 -7.52
CA PHE A 38 -16.91 26.11 -6.62
C PHE A 38 -15.66 26.82 -6.10
N ALA A 39 -15.44 26.74 -4.79
CA ALA A 39 -14.13 27.04 -4.22
C ALA A 39 -13.12 25.94 -4.57
N VAL A 40 -13.58 24.67 -4.55
CA VAL A 40 -12.79 23.49 -4.90
C VAL A 40 -13.71 22.33 -5.26
N HIS A 41 -13.29 21.49 -6.22
CA HIS A 41 -13.97 20.26 -6.59
C HIS A 41 -13.50 19.06 -5.76
N GLU A 42 -14.30 17.99 -5.71
CA GLU A 42 -13.85 16.70 -5.16
C GLU A 42 -12.61 16.22 -5.93
N GLY A 43 -11.61 15.71 -5.21
CA GLY A 43 -10.31 15.38 -5.78
C GLY A 43 -9.39 16.56 -6.07
N GLY A 44 -9.84 17.80 -5.81
CA GLY A 44 -9.07 19.02 -6.03
C GLY A 44 -7.81 19.14 -5.16
N GLU A 45 -6.93 20.06 -5.54
CA GLU A 45 -5.67 20.32 -4.84
C GLU A 45 -5.88 20.71 -3.38
N ARG A 46 -4.99 20.21 -2.51
CA ARG A 46 -5.01 20.55 -1.09
C ARG A 46 -4.68 22.02 -0.85
N ALA A 47 -5.57 22.71 -0.17
CA ALA A 47 -5.43 24.07 0.31
C ALA A 47 -6.35 24.27 1.51
N LEU A 48 -6.06 25.27 2.34
CA LEU A 48 -6.95 25.70 3.41
C LEU A 48 -7.83 26.82 2.88
N TYR A 49 -9.12 26.77 3.18
CA TYR A 49 -10.07 27.81 2.86
C TYR A 49 -10.72 28.32 4.14
N ALA A 50 -11.10 29.59 4.17
CA ALA A 50 -11.88 30.18 5.24
C ALA A 50 -13.03 31.01 4.67
N VAL A 51 -14.24 30.80 5.16
CA VAL A 51 -15.42 31.56 4.74
C VAL A 51 -15.41 32.90 5.47
N LEU A 52 -15.32 34.00 4.73
CA LEU A 52 -15.34 35.36 5.28
C LEU A 52 -16.75 35.92 5.31
N SER A 53 -17.53 35.66 4.26
CA SER A 53 -18.95 36.02 4.18
C SER A 53 -19.70 35.04 3.26
N GLY A 54 -21.01 34.96 3.40
CA GLY A 54 -21.86 34.08 2.59
C GLY A 54 -22.07 32.70 3.20
N LYS A 55 -22.27 31.69 2.34
CA LYS A 55 -22.58 30.30 2.73
C LYS A 55 -22.07 29.34 1.67
N MET A 56 -21.21 28.41 2.08
CA MET A 56 -20.75 27.32 1.23
C MET A 56 -21.50 26.04 1.57
N GLU A 57 -21.77 25.21 0.57
CA GLU A 57 -22.29 23.86 0.70
C GLU A 57 -21.23 22.83 0.31
N VAL A 58 -21.21 21.72 1.04
CA VAL A 58 -20.35 20.57 0.74
C VAL A 58 -21.18 19.59 -0.05
N VAL A 59 -20.77 19.28 -1.28
CA VAL A 59 -21.47 18.36 -2.18
C VAL A 59 -20.61 17.17 -2.54
N LYS A 60 -21.22 16.00 -2.64
CA LYS A 60 -20.55 14.76 -3.01
C LYS A 60 -21.42 13.91 -3.92
N LEU A 61 -20.80 13.26 -4.90
CA LEU A 61 -21.47 12.34 -5.80
C LEU A 61 -21.41 10.92 -5.23
N PHE A 62 -22.57 10.31 -5.04
CA PHE A 62 -22.70 8.89 -4.70
C PHE A 62 -23.51 8.21 -5.79
N ASP A 63 -22.91 7.24 -6.49
CA ASP A 63 -23.55 6.51 -7.61
C ASP A 63 -24.17 7.44 -8.68
N GLY A 64 -23.50 8.57 -8.95
CA GLY A 64 -23.96 9.58 -9.91
C GLY A 64 -25.03 10.56 -9.38
N VAL A 65 -25.41 10.45 -8.10
CA VAL A 65 -26.37 11.36 -7.44
C VAL A 65 -25.64 12.32 -6.52
N GLU A 66 -25.82 13.63 -6.75
CA GLU A 66 -25.25 14.67 -5.89
C GLU A 66 -26.01 14.73 -4.56
N ARG A 67 -25.28 14.72 -3.44
CA ARG A 67 -25.81 14.90 -2.10
C ARG A 67 -25.09 16.02 -1.37
N THR A 68 -25.84 16.88 -0.70
CA THR A 68 -25.30 17.92 0.19
C THR A 68 -24.99 17.31 1.55
N LEU A 69 -23.71 17.34 1.93
CA LEU A 69 -23.18 16.79 3.18
C LEU A 69 -23.17 17.82 4.32
N GLY A 70 -23.43 19.10 4.04
CA GLY A 70 -23.50 20.13 5.07
C GLY A 70 -23.07 21.50 4.55
N TRP A 71 -22.94 22.45 5.47
CA TRP A 71 -22.70 23.86 5.14
C TRP A 71 -21.45 24.38 5.87
N ARG A 72 -20.84 25.44 5.32
CA ARG A 72 -19.81 26.25 5.97
C ARG A 72 -20.28 27.70 5.98
N LEU A 73 -20.20 28.30 7.16
CA LEU A 73 -20.65 29.65 7.46
C LEU A 73 -19.44 30.56 7.74
N PRO A 74 -19.64 31.90 7.77
CA PRO A 74 -18.56 32.84 8.05
C PRO A 74 -17.81 32.50 9.36
N GLY A 75 -16.48 32.61 9.32
CA GLY A 75 -15.58 32.21 10.41
C GLY A 75 -15.19 30.73 10.41
N THR A 76 -15.84 29.88 9.61
CA THR A 76 -15.45 28.46 9.49
C THR A 76 -14.41 28.23 8.39
N VAL A 77 -13.53 27.25 8.60
CA VAL A 77 -12.53 26.83 7.61
C VAL A 77 -12.93 25.56 6.87
N PHE A 78 -12.27 25.21 5.76
CA PHE A 78 -12.34 23.87 5.16
C PHE A 78 -11.04 23.52 4.43
N GLY A 79 -10.71 22.23 4.33
CA GLY A 79 -9.42 21.77 3.77
C GLY A 79 -8.42 21.27 4.80
N GLU A 80 -8.78 21.30 6.09
CA GLU A 80 -8.02 20.68 7.20
C GLU A 80 -7.77 19.18 7.01
N VAL A 81 -8.76 18.41 6.53
CA VAL A 81 -8.59 16.96 6.33
C VAL A 81 -7.60 16.68 5.18
N PRO A 82 -7.75 17.27 3.97
CA PRO A 82 -6.74 17.20 2.92
C PRO A 82 -5.32 17.58 3.36
N LEU A 83 -5.19 18.63 4.17
CA LEU A 83 -3.88 19.10 4.65
C LEU A 83 -3.28 18.18 5.73
N ALA A 84 -4.09 17.64 6.62
CA ALA A 84 -3.65 16.75 7.70
C ALA A 84 -3.31 15.34 7.20
N LEU A 85 -4.14 14.78 6.31
CA LEU A 85 -3.98 13.41 5.81
C LEU A 85 -3.19 13.34 4.50
N SER A 86 -2.76 14.48 3.96
CA SER A 86 -2.17 14.57 2.61
C SER A 86 -3.04 13.90 1.54
N SER A 87 -4.36 14.03 1.68
CA SER A 87 -5.34 13.47 0.76
C SER A 87 -5.90 14.57 -0.16
N PRO A 88 -6.52 14.22 -1.29
CA PRO A 88 -7.37 15.15 -2.04
C PRO A 88 -8.61 15.58 -1.23
N PHE A 89 -9.34 16.59 -1.72
CA PHE A 89 -10.64 16.98 -1.16
C PHE A 89 -11.66 15.84 -1.25
N PRO A 90 -12.26 15.39 -0.13
CA PRO A 90 -13.18 14.25 -0.10
C PRO A 90 -14.59 14.54 -0.63
N GLY A 91 -14.85 15.80 -1.00
CA GLY A 91 -16.10 16.32 -1.55
C GLY A 91 -15.85 17.75 -2.07
N ALA A 92 -16.75 18.25 -2.92
CA ALA A 92 -16.65 19.58 -3.50
C ALA A 92 -17.30 20.64 -2.59
N TYR A 93 -16.84 21.89 -2.70
CA TYR A 93 -17.34 23.01 -1.92
C TYR A 93 -17.86 24.08 -2.88
N ARG A 94 -19.18 24.27 -2.89
CA ARG A 94 -19.91 25.18 -3.78
C ARG A 94 -20.51 26.33 -3.01
N ALA A 95 -20.55 27.52 -3.59
CA ALA A 95 -21.22 28.67 -2.99
C ALA A 95 -22.74 28.52 -3.12
N ALA A 96 -23.44 28.42 -2.00
CA ALA A 96 -24.91 28.33 -1.97
C ALA A 96 -25.56 29.70 -2.19
N GLN A 97 -24.83 30.76 -1.86
CA GLN A 97 -25.16 32.16 -2.13
C GLN A 97 -23.86 32.93 -2.45
N ALA A 98 -23.96 34.20 -2.84
CA ALA A 98 -22.78 35.04 -3.03
C ALA A 98 -21.89 35.00 -1.77
N SER A 99 -20.65 34.54 -1.93
CA SER A 99 -19.75 34.21 -0.82
C SER A 99 -18.34 34.72 -1.07
N ARG A 100 -17.66 35.14 -0.01
CA ARG A 100 -16.25 35.54 -0.04
C ARG A 100 -15.43 34.54 0.77
N VAL A 101 -14.40 33.97 0.16
CA VAL A 101 -13.61 32.87 0.73
C VAL A 101 -12.12 33.19 0.60
N MET A 102 -11.40 33.14 1.70
CA MET A 102 -9.94 33.20 1.73
C MET A 102 -9.36 31.82 1.40
N ARG A 103 -8.36 31.74 0.51
CA ARG A 103 -7.60 30.51 0.23
C ARG A 103 -6.13 30.66 0.59
N VAL A 104 -5.62 29.72 1.39
CA VAL A 104 -4.21 29.57 1.76
C VAL A 104 -3.68 28.28 1.13
N ASP A 105 -2.68 28.39 0.26
CA ASP A 105 -2.09 27.21 -0.38
C ASP A 105 -1.31 26.36 0.63
N ALA A 106 -1.23 25.05 0.39
CA ALA A 106 -0.64 24.10 1.32
C ALA A 106 0.79 24.47 1.79
N PRO A 107 1.75 24.87 0.93
CA PRO A 107 3.08 25.27 1.39
C PRO A 107 3.06 26.45 2.37
N ARG A 108 2.15 27.41 2.15
CA ARG A 108 2.00 28.61 3.00
C ARG A 108 1.37 28.24 4.33
N TYR A 109 0.35 27.39 4.31
CA TYR A 109 -0.22 26.82 5.52
C TYR A 109 0.84 26.09 6.36
N TYR A 110 1.69 25.25 5.75
CA TYR A 110 2.72 24.52 6.49
C TYR A 110 3.79 25.45 7.07
N ALA A 111 4.17 26.51 6.34
CA ALA A 111 5.09 27.52 6.87
C ALA A 111 4.50 28.23 8.10
N LEU A 112 3.22 28.62 8.04
CA LEU A 112 2.50 29.20 9.18
C LEU A 112 2.40 28.23 10.36
N ALA A 113 2.03 26.98 10.10
CA ALA A 113 1.89 25.95 11.14
C ALA A 113 3.23 25.64 11.83
N ALA A 114 4.35 25.75 11.13
CA ALA A 114 5.68 25.60 11.71
C ALA A 114 6.09 26.80 12.59
N ALA A 115 5.66 28.02 12.22
CA ALA A 115 5.94 29.23 12.98
C ALA A 115 5.01 29.39 14.21
N SER A 116 3.77 28.93 14.11
CA SER A 116 2.72 29.13 15.12
C SER A 116 2.09 27.78 15.51
N PRO A 117 2.66 27.05 16.49
CA PRO A 117 2.21 25.71 16.89
C PRO A 117 0.72 25.62 17.27
N GLU A 118 0.14 26.70 17.81
CA GLU A 118 -1.29 26.76 18.15
C GLU A 118 -2.21 26.58 16.93
N VAL A 119 -1.85 27.14 15.77
CA VAL A 119 -2.62 26.99 14.53
C VAL A 119 -2.59 25.52 14.10
N ALA A 120 -1.45 24.85 14.22
CA ALA A 120 -1.30 23.43 13.93
C ALA A 120 -2.17 22.56 14.86
N VAL A 121 -2.20 22.88 16.17
CA VAL A 121 -3.03 22.17 17.16
C VAL A 121 -4.52 22.35 16.87
N LYS A 122 -4.98 23.59 16.62
CA LYS A 122 -6.37 23.90 16.26
C LYS A 122 -6.78 23.22 14.96
N MET A 123 -5.91 23.22 13.95
CA MET A 123 -6.15 22.49 12.68
C MET A 123 -6.22 21.00 12.88
N GLY A 124 -5.34 20.42 13.69
CA GLY A 124 -5.39 19.00 14.04
C GLY A 124 -6.69 18.64 14.76
N ALA A 125 -7.17 19.51 15.66
CA ALA A 125 -8.46 19.33 16.32
C ALA A 125 -9.64 19.39 15.34
N LEU A 126 -9.68 20.39 14.46
CA LEU A 126 -10.71 20.53 13.42
C LEU A 126 -10.69 19.35 12.44
N ALA A 127 -9.50 18.86 12.06
CA ALA A 127 -9.36 17.69 11.20
C ALA A 127 -9.87 16.44 11.91
N ARG A 128 -9.52 16.21 13.18
CA ARG A 128 -10.06 15.08 13.97
C ARG A 128 -11.57 15.17 14.13
N GLU A 129 -12.10 16.34 14.47
CA GLU A 129 -13.54 16.58 14.59
C GLU A 129 -14.26 16.29 13.27
N ARG A 130 -13.68 16.67 12.13
CA ARG A 130 -14.30 16.45 10.81
C ARG A 130 -14.08 15.08 10.24
N ILE A 131 -12.99 14.42 10.57
CA ILE A 131 -12.82 12.99 10.31
C ILE A 131 -13.89 12.24 11.11
N GLY A 132 -14.11 12.62 12.37
CA GLY A 132 -15.20 12.12 13.21
C GLY A 132 -16.61 12.54 12.73
N GLY A 133 -16.77 13.71 12.12
CA GLY A 133 -18.04 14.24 11.62
C GLY A 133 -18.41 13.76 10.22
N LEU A 134 -17.42 13.49 9.36
CA LEU A 134 -17.59 12.74 8.09
C LEU A 134 -17.96 11.28 8.38
N GLN A 135 -17.51 10.73 9.51
CA GLN A 135 -17.99 9.48 10.10
C GLN A 135 -19.37 9.60 10.76
N GLY A 136 -19.90 10.82 10.97
CA GLY A 136 -21.21 11.07 11.59
C GLY A 136 -22.36 11.32 10.60
N ILE A 137 -22.05 11.62 9.33
CA ILE A 137 -23.04 11.70 8.23
C ILE A 137 -22.99 10.45 7.34
N ALA A 138 -21.87 9.71 7.37
CA ALA A 138 -21.94 8.28 7.22
C ALA A 138 -22.62 7.70 8.47
N ALA A 139 -23.31 6.57 8.33
CA ALA A 139 -23.65 5.71 9.45
C ALA A 139 -22.47 5.62 10.44
N GLU A 140 -22.75 5.39 11.73
CA GLU A 140 -21.77 5.06 12.79
C GLU A 140 -20.43 4.60 12.20
N PRO A 141 -19.26 5.17 12.61
CA PRO A 141 -17.97 4.75 12.07
C PRO A 141 -17.97 3.22 12.04
N PRO A 142 -17.85 2.61 10.84
CA PRO A 142 -18.21 1.21 10.66
C PRO A 142 -17.40 0.42 11.68
N LYS A 143 -18.12 -0.22 12.59
CA LYS A 143 -17.49 -0.94 13.70
C LYS A 143 -16.40 -1.82 13.11
N PRO A 144 -15.16 -1.76 13.65
CA PRO A 144 -14.08 -2.57 13.13
C PRO A 144 -14.53 -4.03 13.14
N ARG A 145 -14.33 -4.73 12.03
CA ARG A 145 -14.68 -6.16 11.96
C ARG A 145 -13.85 -6.99 12.93
N VAL A 146 -12.68 -6.49 13.30
CA VAL A 146 -11.75 -7.09 14.25
C VAL A 146 -11.22 -6.02 15.21
N THR A 147 -11.29 -6.25 16.51
CA THR A 147 -10.48 -5.54 17.50
C THR A 147 -9.33 -6.45 17.92
N MET A 148 -8.11 -5.95 17.99
CA MET A 148 -6.95 -6.75 18.37
C MET A 148 -6.18 -6.08 19.51
N VAL A 149 -5.82 -6.88 20.51
CA VAL A 149 -4.92 -6.49 21.59
C VAL A 149 -3.63 -7.28 21.42
N GLY A 150 -2.49 -6.58 21.37
CA GLY A 150 -1.20 -7.25 21.32
C GLY A 150 -0.03 -6.29 21.25
N SER A 151 1.14 -6.77 21.66
CA SER A 151 2.37 -5.96 21.66
C SER A 151 2.82 -5.62 20.23
N ARG A 152 3.30 -4.39 20.04
CA ARG A 152 3.86 -3.92 18.75
C ARG A 152 5.09 -4.71 18.30
N TRP A 153 5.78 -5.37 19.22
CA TRP A 153 7.00 -6.14 18.98
C TRP A 153 6.76 -7.64 18.82
N ASP A 154 5.51 -8.09 18.93
CA ASP A 154 5.15 -9.47 18.66
C ASP A 154 5.01 -9.69 17.15
N THR A 155 5.78 -10.63 16.61
CA THR A 155 5.74 -11.00 15.19
C THR A 155 4.40 -11.58 14.77
N ALA A 156 3.71 -12.31 15.67
CA ALA A 156 2.36 -12.79 15.39
C ALA A 156 1.38 -11.62 15.27
N CYS A 157 1.48 -10.63 16.17
CA CYS A 157 0.65 -9.43 16.11
C CYS A 157 0.92 -8.62 14.83
N ALA A 158 2.18 -8.38 14.49
CA ALA A 158 2.56 -7.73 13.23
C ALA A 158 2.06 -8.50 12.00
N GLY A 159 2.19 -9.84 12.00
CA GLY A 159 1.70 -10.70 10.93
C GLY A 159 0.19 -10.62 10.74
N LEU A 160 -0.59 -10.66 11.82
CA LEU A 160 -2.05 -10.56 11.78
C LEU A 160 -2.52 -9.15 11.39
N ARG A 161 -1.87 -8.08 11.88
CA ARG A 161 -2.13 -6.70 11.41
C ARG A 161 -1.90 -6.56 9.91
N LYS A 162 -0.77 -7.07 9.42
CA LYS A 162 -0.45 -7.08 7.98
C LYS A 162 -1.52 -7.84 7.20
N PHE A 163 -1.89 -9.03 7.65
CA PHE A 163 -2.92 -9.85 7.00
C PHE A 163 -4.27 -9.13 6.90
N LEU A 164 -4.75 -8.55 8.00
CA LEU A 164 -6.02 -7.80 8.03
C LEU A 164 -5.97 -6.58 7.10
N ALA A 165 -4.90 -5.80 7.18
CA ALA A 165 -4.67 -4.65 6.31
C ALA A 165 -4.66 -5.04 4.82
N SER A 166 -3.87 -6.06 4.46
CA SER A 166 -3.72 -6.50 3.06
C SER A 166 -5.00 -7.13 2.49
N ASN A 167 -5.85 -7.72 3.34
CA ASN A 167 -7.17 -8.23 2.93
C ASN A 167 -8.31 -7.22 3.07
N GLN A 168 -8.00 -5.95 3.36
CA GLN A 168 -8.98 -4.85 3.50
C GLN A 168 -10.05 -5.14 4.55
N ILE A 169 -9.67 -5.85 5.61
CA ILE A 169 -10.55 -6.07 6.76
C ILE A 169 -10.36 -4.88 7.68
N SER A 170 -11.44 -4.17 8.01
CA SER A 170 -11.36 -3.09 9.00
C SER A 170 -11.00 -3.67 10.35
N PHE A 171 -9.95 -3.14 10.96
CA PHE A 171 -9.52 -3.57 12.28
C PHE A 171 -9.02 -2.41 13.11
N ASP A 172 -9.18 -2.57 14.42
CA ASP A 172 -8.54 -1.75 15.43
C ASP A 172 -7.45 -2.57 16.12
N TRP A 173 -6.35 -1.91 16.46
CA TRP A 173 -5.27 -2.51 17.23
C TRP A 173 -4.86 -1.59 18.36
N MET A 174 -4.61 -2.18 19.52
CA MET A 174 -4.08 -1.51 20.70
C MET A 174 -3.07 -2.41 21.42
N THR A 175 -2.16 -1.78 22.16
CA THR A 175 -1.28 -2.50 23.08
C THR A 175 -2.00 -2.79 24.40
N PRO A 176 -1.58 -3.82 25.17
CA PRO A 176 -2.19 -4.14 26.46
C PRO A 176 -2.14 -2.99 27.48
N ASP A 177 -1.16 -2.09 27.36
CA ASP A 177 -0.94 -0.92 28.22
C ASP A 177 -1.63 0.36 27.71
N ALA A 178 -2.38 0.30 26.60
CA ALA A 178 -3.04 1.46 26.03
C ALA A 178 -4.11 2.04 26.98
N PRO A 179 -4.14 3.36 27.24
CA PRO A 179 -5.15 3.98 28.13
C PRO A 179 -6.60 3.73 27.69
N GLU A 180 -6.81 3.56 26.38
CA GLU A 180 -8.10 3.34 25.74
C GLU A 180 -8.58 1.87 25.78
N MET A 181 -7.78 0.96 26.36
CA MET A 181 -8.08 -0.47 26.37
C MET A 181 -9.42 -0.77 27.04
N ALA A 182 -9.66 -0.18 28.21
CA ALA A 182 -10.89 -0.40 28.99
C ALA A 182 -12.16 0.02 28.24
N THR A 183 -12.07 1.03 27.36
CA THR A 183 -13.22 1.55 26.61
C THR A 183 -13.40 0.90 25.24
N ARG A 184 -12.38 0.26 24.66
CA ARG A 184 -12.45 -0.31 23.30
C ARG A 184 -12.46 -1.84 23.28
N TRP A 185 -11.82 -2.52 24.24
CA TRP A 185 -11.70 -3.98 24.25
C TRP A 185 -12.93 -4.70 24.79
N HIS A 186 -13.84 -4.06 25.53
CA HIS A 186 -15.10 -4.61 26.10
C HIS A 186 -15.12 -6.13 26.41
N ALA A 187 -14.01 -6.66 26.95
CA ALA A 187 -13.79 -8.05 27.33
C ALA A 187 -12.69 -8.06 28.42
N PRO A 188 -12.48 -9.17 29.16
CA PRO A 188 -11.39 -9.26 30.12
C PRO A 188 -10.04 -8.97 29.46
N CYS A 189 -9.15 -8.25 30.17
CA CYS A 189 -7.79 -8.02 29.70
C CYS A 189 -7.13 -9.37 29.38
N PRO A 190 -6.64 -9.59 28.15
CA PRO A 190 -5.89 -10.79 27.86
C PRO A 190 -4.58 -10.78 28.64
N ALA A 191 -4.13 -11.96 29.09
CA ALA A 191 -2.79 -12.09 29.64
C ALA A 191 -1.73 -11.78 28.57
N GLU A 192 -0.54 -11.37 28.99
CA GLU A 192 0.51 -10.98 28.04
C GLU A 192 0.96 -12.17 27.18
N GLU A 193 0.99 -13.37 27.75
CA GLU A 193 1.28 -14.64 27.06
C GLU A 193 0.23 -15.05 26.01
N ASP A 194 -1.01 -14.59 26.15
CA ASP A 194 -2.11 -14.90 25.23
C ASP A 194 -2.18 -13.92 24.05
N CYS A 195 -1.47 -12.80 24.13
CA CYS A 195 -1.46 -11.81 23.05
C CYS A 195 -0.71 -12.34 21.81
N PRO A 196 -1.08 -11.96 20.56
CA PRO A 196 -2.25 -11.16 20.24
C PRO A 196 -3.57 -11.91 20.42
N VAL A 197 -4.54 -11.25 21.05
CA VAL A 197 -5.93 -11.71 21.12
C VAL A 197 -6.79 -10.84 20.21
N LEU A 198 -7.60 -11.49 19.38
CA LEU A 198 -8.51 -10.85 18.45
C LEU A 198 -9.95 -11.05 18.94
N ARG A 199 -10.77 -10.02 18.78
CA ARG A 199 -12.22 -10.09 18.96
C ARG A 199 -12.90 -9.72 17.65
N LEU A 200 -13.70 -10.63 17.12
CA LEU A 200 -14.50 -10.39 15.93
C LEU A 200 -15.77 -9.58 16.25
N ALA A 201 -16.41 -9.03 15.22
CA ALA A 201 -17.63 -8.24 15.36
C ALA A 201 -18.81 -9.00 16.01
N ASP A 202 -18.82 -10.33 15.94
CA ASP A 202 -19.80 -11.20 16.59
C ASP A 202 -19.48 -11.53 18.06
N GLY A 203 -18.35 -11.01 18.58
CA GLY A 203 -17.87 -11.24 19.94
C GLY A 203 -16.92 -12.43 20.09
N THR A 204 -16.66 -13.21 19.03
CA THR A 204 -15.72 -14.34 19.06
C THR A 204 -14.33 -13.87 19.45
N LEU A 205 -13.73 -14.53 20.46
CA LEU A 205 -12.37 -14.29 20.90
C LEU A 205 -11.43 -15.36 20.35
N LEU A 206 -10.30 -14.92 19.78
CA LEU A 206 -9.28 -15.78 19.19
C LEU A 206 -7.93 -15.44 19.83
N ASN A 207 -7.30 -16.44 20.44
CA ASN A 207 -5.95 -16.34 20.99
C ASN A 207 -4.95 -16.81 19.92
N ARG A 208 -4.08 -15.89 19.46
CA ARG A 208 -3.01 -16.14 18.49
C ARG A 208 -3.46 -17.02 17.29
N PRO A 209 -4.58 -16.70 16.62
CA PRO A 209 -5.15 -17.57 15.60
C PRO A 209 -4.22 -17.76 14.41
N ALA A 210 -4.32 -18.92 13.76
CA ALA A 210 -3.69 -19.12 12.47
C ALA A 210 -4.37 -18.24 11.40
N THR A 211 -3.59 -17.75 10.43
CA THR A 211 -4.12 -16.85 9.39
C THR A 211 -5.28 -17.47 8.59
N ARG A 212 -5.23 -18.78 8.31
CA ARG A 212 -6.30 -19.49 7.59
C ARG A 212 -7.60 -19.55 8.39
N GLU A 213 -7.49 -19.90 9.68
CA GLU A 213 -8.64 -19.94 10.58
C GLU A 213 -9.31 -18.57 10.67
N LEU A 214 -8.52 -17.51 10.84
CA LEU A 214 -9.02 -16.15 10.84
C LEU A 214 -9.67 -15.76 9.51
N ALA A 215 -9.09 -16.18 8.38
CA ALA A 215 -9.66 -15.93 7.05
C ALA A 215 -11.06 -16.56 6.91
N GLU A 216 -11.22 -17.80 7.34
CA GLU A 216 -12.49 -18.54 7.30
C GLU A 216 -13.56 -17.85 8.17
N LEU A 217 -13.21 -17.47 9.40
CA LEU A 217 -14.11 -16.75 10.31
C LEU A 217 -14.51 -15.36 9.77
N LEU A 218 -13.63 -14.71 9.00
CA LEU A 218 -13.91 -13.43 8.36
C LEU A 218 -14.66 -13.57 7.02
N GLY A 219 -15.04 -14.78 6.61
CA GLY A 219 -15.74 -15.05 5.37
C GLY A 219 -14.89 -14.83 4.13
N LEU A 220 -13.55 -14.85 4.27
CA LEU A 220 -12.66 -14.91 3.12
C LEU A 220 -12.68 -16.32 2.55
N GLN A 221 -12.57 -16.41 1.23
CA GLN A 221 -12.65 -17.69 0.57
C GLN A 221 -11.30 -18.42 0.65
N THR A 222 -11.28 -19.59 1.25
CA THR A 222 -10.07 -20.43 1.42
C THR A 222 -10.17 -21.77 0.69
N LYS A 223 -11.35 -22.14 0.19
CA LYS A 223 -11.60 -23.42 -0.49
C LYS A 223 -12.15 -23.21 -1.90
N PRO A 224 -11.74 -24.05 -2.86
CA PRO A 224 -12.29 -24.02 -4.21
C PRO A 224 -13.77 -24.42 -4.19
N ARG A 225 -14.61 -23.77 -4.99
CA ARG A 225 -16.03 -24.15 -5.17
C ARG A 225 -16.22 -25.30 -6.13
N LEU A 226 -15.33 -25.42 -7.12
CA LEU A 226 -15.41 -26.40 -8.19
C LEU A 226 -14.22 -27.37 -8.11
N ALA A 227 -14.42 -28.58 -8.63
CA ALA A 227 -13.33 -29.53 -8.82
C ALA A 227 -12.49 -29.24 -10.10
N GLU A 228 -13.05 -28.48 -11.05
CA GLU A 228 -12.40 -28.14 -12.32
C GLU A 228 -12.60 -26.68 -12.71
N TYR A 229 -11.53 -26.06 -13.20
CA TYR A 229 -11.49 -24.71 -13.75
C TYR A 229 -10.86 -24.68 -15.14
N ASP A 230 -11.23 -23.69 -15.94
CA ASP A 230 -10.62 -23.50 -17.26
C ASP A 230 -9.22 -22.89 -17.11
N THR A 231 -9.06 -21.98 -16.15
CA THR A 231 -7.78 -21.32 -15.85
C THR A 231 -7.57 -21.16 -14.35
N MET A 232 -6.40 -21.60 -13.87
CA MET A 232 -5.91 -21.26 -12.54
C MET A 232 -4.73 -20.30 -12.61
N ILE A 233 -4.78 -19.25 -11.81
CA ILE A 233 -3.75 -18.24 -11.66
C ILE A 233 -3.10 -18.42 -10.29
N ILE A 234 -1.79 -18.59 -10.26
CA ILE A 234 -1.03 -18.78 -9.01
C ILE A 234 -0.32 -17.46 -8.69
N GLY A 235 -0.80 -16.76 -7.67
CA GLY A 235 -0.35 -15.44 -7.25
C GLY A 235 -1.36 -14.33 -7.56
N GLY A 236 -1.70 -13.55 -6.54
CA GLY A 236 -2.65 -12.44 -6.55
C GLY A 236 -1.99 -11.06 -6.67
N GLY A 237 -0.79 -10.96 -7.24
CA GLY A 237 -0.15 -9.68 -7.57
C GLY A 237 -0.83 -8.96 -8.74
N PRO A 238 -0.31 -7.80 -9.21
CA PRO A 238 -0.91 -7.05 -10.31
C PRO A 238 -1.10 -7.87 -11.59
N ALA A 239 -0.14 -8.72 -11.95
CA ALA A 239 -0.25 -9.62 -13.10
C ALA A 239 -1.37 -10.64 -12.92
N GLY A 240 -1.44 -11.30 -11.76
CA GLY A 240 -2.46 -12.30 -11.48
C GLY A 240 -3.86 -11.71 -11.37
N LEU A 241 -4.00 -10.52 -10.75
CA LEU A 241 -5.28 -9.81 -10.68
C LEU A 241 -5.75 -9.34 -12.06
N ALA A 242 -4.83 -8.90 -12.93
CA ALA A 242 -5.17 -8.57 -14.31
C ALA A 242 -5.65 -9.83 -15.08
N ALA A 243 -4.92 -10.95 -14.96
CA ALA A 243 -5.33 -12.22 -15.53
C ALA A 243 -6.70 -12.67 -15.00
N ALA A 244 -6.99 -12.43 -13.71
CA ALA A 244 -8.27 -12.78 -13.10
C ALA A 244 -9.43 -11.96 -13.67
N VAL A 245 -9.22 -10.64 -13.84
CA VAL A 245 -10.20 -9.74 -14.48
C VAL A 245 -10.50 -10.21 -15.89
N TYR A 246 -9.46 -10.42 -16.71
CA TYR A 246 -9.64 -10.77 -18.12
C TYR A 246 -10.23 -12.18 -18.28
N GLY A 247 -9.71 -13.18 -17.55
CA GLY A 247 -10.21 -14.55 -17.60
C GLY A 247 -11.69 -14.64 -17.24
N ALA A 248 -12.11 -13.95 -16.17
CA ALA A 248 -13.51 -13.91 -15.79
C ALA A 248 -14.37 -13.13 -16.78
N SER A 249 -13.89 -11.98 -17.29
CA SER A 249 -14.65 -11.19 -18.28
C SER A 249 -14.85 -11.91 -19.62
N GLU A 250 -13.92 -12.79 -20.00
CA GLU A 250 -13.96 -13.58 -21.23
C GLU A 250 -14.69 -14.93 -21.03
N GLY A 251 -15.30 -15.15 -19.86
CA GLY A 251 -16.19 -16.27 -19.59
C GLY A 251 -15.50 -17.55 -19.13
N LEU A 252 -14.20 -17.51 -18.81
CA LEU A 252 -13.48 -18.65 -18.24
C LEU A 252 -13.85 -18.85 -16.77
N ARG A 253 -14.06 -20.11 -16.36
CA ARG A 253 -14.08 -20.45 -14.92
C ARG A 253 -12.68 -20.25 -14.38
N THR A 254 -12.49 -19.10 -13.72
CA THR A 254 -11.18 -18.59 -13.32
C THR A 254 -11.02 -18.64 -11.81
N ILE A 255 -9.92 -19.22 -11.34
CA ILE A 255 -9.54 -19.25 -9.93
C ILE A 255 -8.15 -18.65 -9.72
N VAL A 256 -8.01 -17.80 -8.70
CA VAL A 256 -6.73 -17.28 -8.22
C VAL A 256 -6.39 -17.95 -6.91
N VAL A 257 -5.17 -18.48 -6.79
CA VAL A 257 -4.63 -19.01 -5.55
C VAL A 257 -3.57 -18.03 -5.03
N GLU A 258 -3.85 -17.41 -3.89
CA GLU A 258 -2.98 -16.43 -3.24
C GLU A 258 -2.61 -16.89 -1.81
N ARG A 259 -1.32 -16.86 -1.51
CA ARG A 259 -0.75 -17.37 -0.25
C ARG A 259 -1.01 -16.46 0.94
N GLU A 260 -1.05 -15.15 0.72
CA GLU A 260 -1.25 -14.15 1.77
C GLU A 260 -2.50 -13.32 1.51
N ALA A 261 -2.40 -12.39 0.56
CA ALA A 261 -3.44 -11.42 0.26
C ALA A 261 -3.27 -10.86 -1.17
N PRO A 262 -4.37 -10.48 -1.83
CA PRO A 262 -4.30 -9.82 -3.13
C PRO A 262 -3.50 -8.51 -3.08
N GLY A 263 -2.71 -8.27 -4.12
CA GLY A 263 -1.85 -7.11 -4.32
C GLY A 263 -0.37 -7.47 -4.46
N GLY A 264 0.07 -8.62 -3.92
CA GLY A 264 1.45 -9.07 -3.99
C GLY A 264 2.44 -8.02 -3.46
N GLN A 265 3.68 -8.03 -3.95
CA GLN A 265 4.69 -7.04 -3.53
C GLN A 265 4.28 -5.60 -3.84
N ALA A 266 3.64 -5.38 -4.99
CA ALA A 266 3.20 -4.04 -5.40
C ALA A 266 2.22 -3.42 -4.41
N GLY A 267 1.38 -4.23 -3.75
CA GLY A 267 0.45 -3.82 -2.69
C GLY A 267 1.12 -3.10 -1.52
N THR A 268 2.42 -3.31 -1.31
CA THR A 268 3.20 -2.61 -0.27
C THR A 268 3.75 -1.26 -0.71
N SER A 269 3.59 -0.88 -1.98
CA SER A 269 4.06 0.41 -2.48
C SER A 269 3.20 1.56 -1.96
N SER A 270 3.83 2.52 -1.28
CA SER A 270 3.14 3.71 -0.76
C SER A 270 2.62 4.62 -1.85
N ARG A 271 3.24 4.62 -3.04
CA ARG A 271 2.81 5.40 -4.20
C ARG A 271 3.45 4.91 -5.51
N ILE A 272 2.62 4.77 -6.54
CA ILE A 272 2.99 4.44 -7.91
C ILE A 272 2.61 5.64 -8.79
N GLU A 273 3.59 6.43 -9.19
CA GLU A 273 3.36 7.63 -10.03
C GLU A 273 3.39 7.33 -11.53
N ASN A 274 4.01 6.22 -11.94
CA ASN A 274 4.25 5.88 -13.33
C ASN A 274 3.22 4.85 -13.88
N TYR A 275 2.01 4.83 -13.32
CA TYR A 275 0.90 4.01 -13.83
C TYR A 275 -0.11 4.90 -14.54
N LEU A 276 -0.22 4.72 -15.86
CA LEU A 276 -1.08 5.54 -16.71
C LEU A 276 -2.55 5.46 -16.28
N GLY A 277 -3.23 6.61 -16.29
CA GLY A 277 -4.63 6.73 -15.84
C GLY A 277 -4.80 7.25 -14.41
N PHE A 278 -3.72 7.38 -13.64
CA PHE A 278 -3.73 7.98 -12.30
C PHE A 278 -2.84 9.24 -12.27
N PRO A 279 -3.38 10.43 -12.60
CA PRO A 279 -2.59 11.66 -12.75
C PRO A 279 -1.90 12.09 -11.44
N SER A 280 -2.48 11.74 -10.29
CA SER A 280 -1.90 11.98 -8.96
C SER A 280 -1.14 10.77 -8.41
N GLY A 281 -0.88 9.76 -9.24
CA GLY A 281 -0.43 8.44 -8.80
C GLY A 281 -1.52 7.67 -8.06
N VAL A 282 -1.23 6.40 -7.77
CA VAL A 282 -2.11 5.48 -7.02
C VAL A 282 -1.26 4.69 -6.05
N SER A 283 -1.78 4.31 -4.89
CA SER A 283 -1.05 3.39 -4.01
C SER A 283 -1.21 1.95 -4.45
N GLY A 284 -0.26 1.11 -4.05
CA GLY A 284 -0.26 -0.31 -4.43
C GLY A 284 -1.49 -1.05 -3.93
N ASP A 285 -1.89 -0.80 -2.69
CA ASP A 285 -3.07 -1.35 -2.04
C ASP A 285 -4.36 -0.89 -2.72
N GLU A 286 -4.45 0.38 -3.10
CA GLU A 286 -5.61 0.93 -3.81
C GLU A 286 -5.77 0.29 -5.19
N LEU A 287 -4.66 0.18 -5.95
CA LEU A 287 -4.67 -0.47 -7.26
C LEU A 287 -5.10 -1.94 -7.15
N ALA A 288 -4.53 -2.67 -6.20
CA ALA A 288 -4.88 -4.07 -5.94
C ALA A 288 -6.34 -4.24 -5.51
N SER A 289 -6.83 -3.36 -4.65
CA SER A 289 -8.22 -3.37 -4.16
C SER A 289 -9.21 -3.21 -5.31
N ARG A 290 -9.01 -2.19 -6.15
CA ARG A 290 -9.86 -1.94 -7.32
C ARG A 290 -9.86 -3.14 -8.27
N ALA A 291 -8.69 -3.71 -8.55
CA ALA A 291 -8.58 -4.89 -9.42
C ALA A 291 -9.25 -6.13 -8.81
N LEU A 292 -9.10 -6.36 -7.51
CA LEU A 292 -9.74 -7.46 -6.79
C LEU A 292 -11.27 -7.35 -6.83
N GLN A 293 -11.82 -6.16 -6.57
CA GLN A 293 -13.25 -5.90 -6.64
C GLN A 293 -13.79 -6.16 -8.05
N GLN A 294 -13.06 -5.71 -9.08
CA GLN A 294 -13.41 -5.96 -10.47
C GLN A 294 -13.41 -7.45 -10.82
N ALA A 295 -12.35 -8.18 -10.44
CA ALA A 295 -12.23 -9.62 -10.70
C ALA A 295 -13.37 -10.41 -10.04
N LYS A 296 -13.66 -10.13 -8.75
CA LYS A 296 -14.76 -10.77 -8.02
C LYS A 296 -16.12 -10.47 -8.66
N ARG A 297 -16.38 -9.22 -9.04
CA ARG A 297 -17.63 -8.80 -9.69
C ARG A 297 -17.85 -9.54 -11.02
N LEU A 298 -16.78 -9.83 -11.76
CA LEU A 298 -16.82 -10.56 -13.03
C LEU A 298 -16.93 -12.08 -12.84
N GLY A 299 -16.81 -12.59 -11.62
CA GLY A 299 -16.95 -14.02 -11.32
C GLY A 299 -15.64 -14.77 -11.12
N ALA A 300 -14.49 -14.09 -11.05
CA ALA A 300 -13.24 -14.74 -10.65
C ALA A 300 -13.32 -15.18 -9.19
N GLU A 301 -12.92 -16.42 -8.94
CA GLU A 301 -12.79 -16.96 -7.60
C GLU A 301 -11.40 -16.62 -7.03
N ILE A 302 -11.34 -16.08 -5.81
CA ILE A 302 -10.09 -15.65 -5.19
C ILE A 302 -9.89 -16.41 -3.89
N LEU A 303 -9.02 -17.42 -3.91
CA LEU A 303 -8.59 -18.12 -2.71
C LEU A 303 -7.44 -17.37 -2.06
N VAL A 304 -7.57 -17.06 -0.78
CA VAL A 304 -6.50 -16.47 0.03
C VAL A 304 -6.04 -17.46 1.09
N THR A 305 -4.84 -17.26 1.63
CA THR A 305 -4.22 -18.15 2.63
C THR A 305 -3.98 -19.57 2.12
N ARG A 306 -3.81 -19.74 0.80
CA ARG A 306 -3.59 -21.04 0.14
C ARG A 306 -2.29 -21.04 -0.67
N ALA A 307 -1.54 -22.12 -0.58
CA ALA A 307 -0.34 -22.36 -1.36
C ALA A 307 -0.52 -23.56 -2.29
N VAL A 308 0.13 -23.51 -3.43
CA VAL A 308 0.29 -24.68 -4.31
C VAL A 308 1.51 -25.46 -3.84
N GLU A 309 1.32 -26.74 -3.54
CA GLU A 309 2.40 -27.65 -3.10
C GLU A 309 2.98 -28.43 -4.27
N ARG A 310 2.14 -28.81 -5.24
CA ARG A 310 2.55 -29.62 -6.38
C ARG A 310 1.67 -29.36 -7.60
N ILE A 311 2.30 -29.33 -8.78
CA ILE A 311 1.61 -29.35 -10.07
C ILE A 311 1.93 -30.69 -10.73
N ASP A 312 0.89 -31.45 -11.06
CA ASP A 312 0.98 -32.63 -11.91
C ASP A 312 0.62 -32.22 -13.33
N VAL A 313 1.63 -32.19 -14.20
CA VAL A 313 1.52 -31.72 -15.58
C VAL A 313 0.71 -32.70 -16.45
N GLU A 314 0.89 -34.00 -16.24
CA GLU A 314 0.25 -35.03 -17.07
C GLU A 314 -1.25 -35.09 -16.79
N SER A 315 -1.63 -35.13 -15.50
CA SER A 315 -3.04 -35.17 -15.10
C SER A 315 -3.71 -33.80 -15.05
N ARG A 316 -2.92 -32.72 -15.26
CA ARG A 316 -3.32 -31.31 -15.11
C ARG A 316 -4.01 -31.02 -13.76
N CYS A 317 -3.49 -31.63 -12.71
CA CYS A 317 -3.98 -31.46 -11.34
C CYS A 317 -3.03 -30.56 -10.53
N VAL A 318 -3.61 -29.67 -9.75
CA VAL A 318 -2.88 -28.80 -8.83
C VAL A 318 -3.25 -29.17 -7.40
N HIS A 319 -2.24 -29.51 -6.61
CA HIS A 319 -2.39 -29.85 -5.20
C HIS A 319 -2.18 -28.60 -4.36
N LEU A 320 -3.21 -28.25 -3.60
CA LEU A 320 -3.17 -27.15 -2.65
C LEU A 320 -2.85 -27.68 -1.26
N ASP A 321 -2.25 -26.82 -0.45
CA ASP A 321 -1.94 -27.13 0.93
C ASP A 321 -3.20 -27.41 1.77
N GLY A 322 -3.17 -28.48 2.56
CA GLY A 322 -4.37 -29.01 3.23
C GLY A 322 -5.13 -30.08 2.42
N GLY A 323 -4.59 -30.52 1.28
CA GLY A 323 -5.01 -31.74 0.59
C GLY A 323 -6.04 -31.57 -0.52
N ASP A 324 -6.54 -30.36 -0.78
CA ASP A 324 -7.44 -30.12 -1.92
C ASP A 324 -6.69 -30.33 -3.24
N VAL A 325 -7.35 -30.96 -4.20
CA VAL A 325 -6.83 -31.19 -5.55
C VAL A 325 -7.79 -30.58 -6.56
N VAL A 326 -7.27 -29.73 -7.44
CA VAL A 326 -8.07 -29.00 -8.44
C VAL A 326 -7.56 -29.34 -9.82
N ARG A 327 -8.46 -29.76 -10.72
CA ARG A 327 -8.14 -29.97 -12.13
C ARG A 327 -8.23 -28.65 -12.90
N VAL A 328 -7.27 -28.37 -13.76
CA VAL A 328 -7.21 -27.10 -14.50
C VAL A 328 -6.85 -27.34 -15.95
N ARG A 329 -7.44 -26.60 -16.89
CA ARG A 329 -7.08 -26.74 -18.31
C ARG A 329 -5.85 -25.92 -18.69
N THR A 330 -5.70 -24.76 -18.06
CA THR A 330 -4.53 -23.89 -18.20
C THR A 330 -4.07 -23.35 -16.85
N LEU A 331 -2.77 -23.01 -16.78
CA LEU A 331 -2.13 -22.43 -15.61
C LEU A 331 -1.45 -21.12 -15.96
N ILE A 332 -1.55 -20.14 -15.06
CA ILE A 332 -0.82 -18.87 -15.15
C ILE A 332 -0.01 -18.67 -13.89
N LEU A 333 1.31 -18.78 -14.01
CA LEU A 333 2.27 -18.48 -12.95
C LEU A 333 2.46 -16.97 -12.85
N ALA A 334 1.91 -16.38 -11.79
CA ALA A 334 1.98 -14.95 -11.48
C ALA A 334 2.52 -14.70 -10.07
N THR A 335 3.42 -15.57 -9.59
CA THR A 335 3.94 -15.58 -8.21
C THR A 335 4.93 -14.45 -7.91
N GLY A 336 5.35 -13.71 -8.94
CA GLY A 336 6.28 -12.59 -8.81
C GLY A 336 7.64 -13.03 -8.24
N VAL A 337 8.15 -12.24 -7.30
CA VAL A 337 9.47 -12.42 -6.69
C VAL A 337 9.38 -12.20 -5.17
N THR A 338 10.41 -12.62 -4.45
CA THR A 338 10.57 -12.40 -3.00
C THR A 338 11.81 -11.56 -2.76
N TRP A 339 11.74 -10.60 -1.83
CA TRP A 339 12.88 -9.77 -1.47
C TRP A 339 14.10 -10.61 -1.08
N ARG A 340 15.27 -10.21 -1.57
CA ARG A 340 16.54 -10.78 -1.15
C ARG A 340 16.78 -10.43 0.31
N ARG A 341 17.20 -11.42 1.10
CA ARG A 341 17.54 -11.22 2.52
C ARG A 341 19.00 -10.81 2.69
N LEU A 342 19.26 -10.01 3.72
CA LEU A 342 20.62 -9.70 4.17
C LEU A 342 21.16 -10.86 5.01
N ALA A 343 22.30 -11.41 4.61
CA ALA A 343 22.99 -12.46 5.35
C ALA A 343 23.87 -11.84 6.46
N ILE A 344 23.23 -11.19 7.43
CA ILE A 344 23.88 -10.62 8.61
C ILE A 344 23.42 -11.45 9.82
N GLU A 345 24.38 -11.90 10.64
CA GLU A 345 24.06 -12.72 11.82
C GLU A 345 23.14 -11.95 12.78
N GLY A 346 22.11 -12.64 13.30
CA GLY A 346 21.13 -12.05 14.21
C GLY A 346 20.17 -11.04 13.56
N PHE A 347 20.23 -10.81 12.25
CA PHE A 347 19.34 -9.87 11.56
C PHE A 347 17.92 -10.42 11.41
N ASP A 348 17.79 -11.72 11.13
CA ASP A 348 16.50 -12.39 10.93
C ASP A 348 15.59 -12.31 12.17
N ARG A 349 16.16 -12.23 13.38
CA ARG A 349 15.38 -12.13 14.65
C ARG A 349 14.60 -10.82 14.77
N PHE A 350 14.99 -9.79 14.03
CA PHE A 350 14.36 -8.47 14.05
C PHE A 350 13.41 -8.23 12.88
N ILE A 351 13.23 -9.21 11.99
CA ILE A 351 12.25 -9.11 10.90
C ILE A 351 10.85 -8.98 11.52
N GLY A 352 10.14 -7.91 11.17
CA GLY A 352 8.84 -7.55 11.75
C GLY A 352 8.92 -6.97 13.17
N LYS A 353 10.13 -6.80 13.72
CA LYS A 353 10.43 -6.18 15.03
C LYS A 353 11.42 -5.01 14.87
N GLY A 354 11.22 -4.20 13.83
CA GLY A 354 12.09 -3.08 13.48
C GLY A 354 12.84 -3.24 12.16
N ILE A 355 12.94 -4.44 11.59
CA ILE A 355 13.45 -4.66 10.23
C ILE A 355 12.31 -5.05 9.29
N TYR A 356 12.19 -4.35 8.16
CA TYR A 356 11.13 -4.52 7.17
C TYR A 356 11.70 -4.59 5.76
N TYR A 357 11.07 -5.38 4.89
CA TYR A 357 11.41 -5.45 3.47
C TYR A 357 10.31 -4.75 2.65
N GLY A 358 10.69 -3.70 1.93
CA GLY A 358 9.74 -2.74 1.35
C GLY A 358 9.23 -1.70 2.36
N ALA A 359 8.32 -0.82 1.94
CA ALA A 359 7.78 0.27 2.76
C ALA A 359 6.25 0.37 2.66
N ALA A 360 5.56 -0.50 3.40
CA ALA A 360 4.10 -0.46 3.50
C ALA A 360 3.62 0.79 4.26
N ARG A 361 2.49 1.36 3.83
CA ARG A 361 1.88 2.54 4.50
C ARG A 361 1.52 2.26 5.96
N SER A 362 1.18 1.02 6.29
CA SER A 362 0.88 0.57 7.67
C SER A 362 2.00 0.85 8.66
N GLU A 363 3.25 0.89 8.19
CA GLU A 363 4.41 1.08 9.06
C GLU A 363 4.68 2.55 9.40
N ALA A 364 4.12 3.50 8.64
CA ALA A 364 4.38 4.92 8.83
C ALA A 364 4.03 5.40 10.24
N GLY A 365 2.88 4.97 10.78
CA GLY A 365 2.45 5.35 12.13
C GLY A 365 3.45 4.91 13.21
N ALA A 366 4.09 3.76 13.04
CA ALA A 366 5.08 3.23 13.97
C ALA A 366 6.43 3.96 13.90
N THR A 367 6.68 4.73 12.83
CA THR A 367 7.95 5.48 12.63
C THR A 367 7.92 6.91 13.15
N HIS A 368 6.78 7.38 13.68
CA HIS A 368 6.61 8.78 14.04
C HIS A 368 7.57 9.22 15.15
N GLY A 369 8.34 10.29 14.90
CA GLY A 369 9.33 10.81 15.85
C GLY A 369 10.60 9.96 16.01
N LEU A 370 10.75 8.87 15.25
CA LEU A 370 11.91 7.97 15.32
C LEU A 370 12.92 8.25 14.20
N ASP A 371 14.15 7.73 14.36
CA ASP A 371 15.17 7.71 13.31
C ASP A 371 15.05 6.43 12.49
N VAL A 372 14.89 6.59 11.18
CA VAL A 372 14.62 5.50 10.23
C VAL A 372 15.75 5.39 9.22
N HIS A 373 16.11 4.15 8.88
CA HIS A 373 17.17 3.83 7.94
C HIS A 373 16.62 3.03 6.75
N LEU A 374 17.08 3.36 5.54
CA LEU A 374 16.71 2.64 4.32
C LEU A 374 17.97 2.10 3.64
N ILE A 375 17.99 0.82 3.29
CA ILE A 375 19.09 0.20 2.53
C ILE A 375 18.70 0.14 1.06
N GLY A 376 19.39 0.89 0.20
CA GLY A 376 19.21 0.82 -1.25
C GLY A 376 19.34 2.16 -1.97
N GLY A 377 19.84 2.14 -3.22
CA GLY A 377 20.07 3.33 -4.05
C GLY A 377 19.17 3.44 -5.30
N GLY A 378 18.14 2.61 -5.42
CA GLY A 378 17.22 2.62 -6.56
C GLY A 378 15.95 3.42 -6.30
N ASN A 379 15.09 3.54 -7.32
CA ASN A 379 13.82 4.29 -7.24
C ASN A 379 12.92 3.92 -6.06
N SER A 380 12.77 2.62 -5.75
CA SER A 380 11.91 2.17 -4.65
C SER A 380 12.40 2.70 -3.29
N ALA A 381 13.71 2.72 -3.07
CA ALA A 381 14.30 3.26 -1.85
C ALA A 381 14.12 4.79 -1.78
N GLY A 382 14.29 5.50 -2.90
CA GLY A 382 14.08 6.96 -2.95
C GLY A 382 12.63 7.36 -2.68
N GLN A 383 11.66 6.67 -3.28
CA GLN A 383 10.23 6.90 -3.04
C GLN A 383 9.84 6.60 -1.57
N ALA A 384 10.37 5.51 -1.02
CA ALA A 384 10.15 5.17 0.39
C ALA A 384 10.77 6.22 1.33
N ALA A 385 11.96 6.73 1.01
CA ALA A 385 12.59 7.78 1.81
C ALA A 385 11.77 9.07 1.82
N LEU A 386 11.25 9.51 0.66
CA LEU A 386 10.35 10.67 0.58
C LEU A 386 9.06 10.46 1.37
N PHE A 387 8.51 9.24 1.33
CA PHE A 387 7.34 8.86 2.12
C PHE A 387 7.62 8.97 3.62
N PHE A 388 8.66 8.29 4.13
CA PHE A 388 9.01 8.33 5.55
C PHE A 388 9.49 9.69 6.03
N ALA A 389 10.03 10.55 5.15
CA ALA A 389 10.41 11.92 5.51
C ALA A 389 9.21 12.77 5.99
N GLY A 390 7.97 12.37 5.68
CA GLY A 390 6.75 12.98 6.22
C GLY A 390 6.33 12.46 7.60
N HIS A 391 6.97 11.42 8.12
CA HIS A 391 6.57 10.72 9.35
C HIS A 391 7.67 10.64 10.40
N ALA A 392 8.89 10.28 9.98
CA ALA A 392 10.05 10.07 10.84
C ALA A 392 10.77 11.38 11.22
N ARG A 393 11.53 11.35 12.33
CA ARG A 393 12.37 12.48 12.76
C ARG A 393 13.53 12.70 11.78
N VAL A 394 14.25 11.63 11.45
CA VAL A 394 15.33 11.61 10.44
C VAL A 394 15.20 10.35 9.59
N VAL A 395 15.50 10.48 8.30
CA VAL A 395 15.55 9.38 7.34
C VAL A 395 16.95 9.27 6.74
N THR A 396 17.64 8.16 6.97
CA THR A 396 18.99 7.92 6.44
C THR A 396 18.96 6.85 5.34
N LEU A 397 19.30 7.22 4.09
CA LEU A 397 19.57 6.24 3.03
C LEU A 397 21.00 5.74 3.15
N VAL A 398 21.16 4.43 3.27
CA VAL A 398 22.44 3.71 3.28
C VAL A 398 22.63 3.04 1.92
N VAL A 399 23.64 3.50 1.18
CA VAL A 399 23.84 3.15 -0.22
C VAL A 399 25.26 2.67 -0.47
N ARG A 400 25.40 1.45 -1.02
CA ARG A 400 26.69 0.86 -1.42
C ARG A 400 27.40 1.63 -2.52
N GLY A 401 26.63 2.20 -3.44
CA GLY A 401 27.13 3.01 -4.54
C GLY A 401 27.75 4.32 -4.06
N ASP A 402 28.57 4.90 -4.91
CA ASP A 402 29.23 6.20 -4.75
C ASP A 402 28.38 7.39 -5.25
N ALA A 403 27.20 7.14 -5.81
CA ALA A 403 26.28 8.14 -6.35
C ALA A 403 24.86 7.55 -6.43
N LEU A 404 23.82 8.37 -6.20
CA LEU A 404 22.42 7.95 -6.37
C LEU A 404 22.01 7.94 -7.85
N GLU A 405 22.57 8.84 -8.63
CA GLU A 405 22.26 9.12 -10.04
C GLU A 405 22.53 7.92 -10.96
N LYS A 406 23.35 6.96 -10.51
CA LYS A 406 23.63 5.72 -11.25
C LYS A 406 22.41 4.80 -11.35
N SER A 407 21.48 4.85 -10.40
CA SER A 407 20.33 3.93 -10.34
C SER A 407 19.00 4.59 -9.99
N MET A 408 19.01 5.79 -9.42
CA MET A 408 17.82 6.54 -9.04
C MET A 408 17.48 7.59 -10.11
N SER A 409 16.18 7.72 -10.42
CA SER A 409 15.69 8.73 -11.35
C SER A 409 15.95 10.15 -10.84
N ARG A 410 16.34 11.04 -11.75
CA ARG A 410 16.76 12.42 -11.46
C ARG A 410 15.78 13.19 -10.56
N TYR A 411 14.48 13.11 -10.83
CA TYR A 411 13.47 13.83 -10.04
C TYR A 411 13.46 13.39 -8.57
N LEU A 412 13.73 12.11 -8.26
CA LEU A 412 13.80 11.62 -6.88
C LEU A 412 15.04 12.14 -6.19
N VAL A 413 16.18 12.14 -6.89
CA VAL A 413 17.43 12.69 -6.36
C VAL A 413 17.24 14.17 -6.00
N GLU A 414 16.63 14.95 -6.88
CA GLU A 414 16.32 16.38 -6.66
C GLU A 414 15.34 16.58 -5.49
N GLN A 415 14.27 15.77 -5.40
CA GLN A 415 13.32 15.84 -4.29
C GLN A 415 13.94 15.46 -2.94
N LEU A 416 14.80 14.44 -2.90
CA LEU A 416 15.50 14.03 -1.68
C LEU A 416 16.48 15.10 -1.21
N ALA A 417 17.21 15.73 -2.14
CA ALA A 417 18.12 16.83 -1.83
C ALA A 417 17.39 18.05 -1.23
N GLY A 418 16.10 18.24 -1.56
CA GLY A 418 15.27 19.30 -1.00
C GLY A 418 14.70 19.03 0.40
N LYS A 419 14.97 17.86 1.01
CA LYS A 419 14.45 17.49 2.34
C LYS A 419 15.51 17.68 3.43
N SER A 420 15.20 18.52 4.42
CA SER A 420 16.12 18.80 5.55
C SER A 420 16.30 17.64 6.52
N ASN A 421 15.36 16.70 6.58
CA ASN A 421 15.41 15.52 7.46
C ASN A 421 15.84 14.24 6.74
N VAL A 422 16.37 14.34 5.52
CA VAL A 422 16.89 13.20 4.76
C VAL A 422 18.41 13.28 4.69
N VAL A 423 19.08 12.19 5.07
CA VAL A 423 20.53 12.03 5.02
C VAL A 423 20.88 10.91 4.05
N VAL A 424 21.89 11.11 3.20
CA VAL A 424 22.38 10.07 2.28
C VAL A 424 23.79 9.68 2.67
N LYS A 425 23.99 8.41 3.02
CA LYS A 425 25.29 7.78 3.29
C LYS A 425 25.68 6.92 2.09
N LEU A 426 26.52 7.48 1.23
CA LEU A 426 27.12 6.79 0.07
C LEU A 426 28.26 5.88 0.53
N ARG A 427 28.65 4.92 -0.32
CA ARG A 427 29.70 3.93 -0.05
C ARG A 427 29.53 3.25 1.32
N SER A 428 28.30 3.09 1.77
CA SER A 428 28.00 2.66 3.14
C SER A 428 27.18 1.37 3.16
N GLU A 429 27.42 0.55 4.18
CA GLU A 429 26.76 -0.74 4.36
C GLU A 429 26.33 -0.94 5.80
N VAL A 430 25.12 -1.50 6.00
CA VAL A 430 24.73 -2.01 7.32
C VAL A 430 25.42 -3.35 7.53
N VAL A 431 26.16 -3.47 8.63
CA VAL A 431 26.99 -4.65 8.95
C VAL A 431 26.61 -5.32 10.26
N GLY A 432 25.76 -4.69 11.08
CA GLY A 432 25.28 -5.25 12.34
C GLY A 432 23.91 -4.71 12.72
N ALA A 433 23.14 -5.52 13.47
CA ALA A 433 21.85 -5.16 14.02
C ALA A 433 21.75 -5.59 15.49
N TYR A 434 21.30 -4.67 16.34
CA TYR A 434 21.34 -4.80 17.80
C TYR A 434 19.99 -4.49 18.43
N GLY A 435 19.75 -5.13 19.56
CA GLY A 435 18.48 -5.14 20.24
C GLY A 435 18.32 -6.41 21.07
N ASP A 436 17.44 -6.34 22.05
CA ASP A 436 17.04 -7.51 22.85
C ASP A 436 15.73 -8.07 22.27
N THR A 437 14.60 -7.43 22.58
CA THR A 437 13.27 -7.83 22.09
C THR A 437 12.96 -7.34 20.68
N HIS A 438 13.52 -6.19 20.29
CA HIS A 438 13.31 -5.51 19.02
C HIS A 438 14.57 -4.73 18.62
N LEU A 439 14.65 -4.30 17.36
CA LEU A 439 15.77 -3.50 16.86
C LEU A 439 15.84 -2.16 17.60
N THR A 440 17.01 -1.83 18.15
CA THR A 440 17.27 -0.53 18.77
C THR A 440 18.46 0.20 18.15
N ALA A 441 19.39 -0.53 17.53
CA ALA A 441 20.55 0.06 16.88
C ALA A 441 21.06 -0.77 15.70
N ILE A 442 21.77 -0.11 14.79
CA ILE A 442 22.48 -0.73 13.66
C ILE A 442 23.92 -0.23 13.60
N ASP A 443 24.82 -1.06 13.10
CA ASP A 443 26.19 -0.65 12.78
C ASP A 443 26.30 -0.41 11.27
N ILE A 444 26.82 0.76 10.90
CA ILE A 444 27.06 1.17 9.52
C ILE A 444 28.57 1.27 9.29
N LEU A 445 29.06 0.51 8.32
CA LEU A 445 30.41 0.62 7.76
C LEU A 445 30.42 1.72 6.70
N ASP A 446 31.27 2.72 6.88
CA ASP A 446 31.64 3.67 5.84
C ASP A 446 32.82 3.09 5.04
N GLY A 447 32.59 2.79 3.76
CA GLY A 447 33.59 2.20 2.87
C GLY A 447 34.64 3.19 2.35
N ALA A 448 34.46 4.50 2.53
CA ALA A 448 35.49 5.49 2.20
C ALA A 448 36.54 5.60 3.31
N THR A 449 36.13 5.49 4.58
CA THR A 449 37.02 5.59 5.75
C THR A 449 37.36 4.24 6.37
N ALA A 450 36.65 3.17 5.98
CA ALA A 450 36.68 1.84 6.60
C ALA A 450 36.29 1.85 8.10
N THR A 451 35.52 2.85 8.55
CA THR A 451 35.09 2.97 9.95
C THR A 451 33.68 2.43 10.15
N ILE A 452 33.47 1.67 11.23
CA ILE A 452 32.16 1.23 11.68
C ILE A 452 31.65 2.19 12.76
N SER A 453 30.40 2.62 12.64
CA SER A 453 29.73 3.48 13.62
C SER A 453 28.35 2.94 13.96
N ARG A 454 27.96 3.03 15.24
CA ARG A 454 26.65 2.62 15.74
C ARG A 454 25.65 3.77 15.66
N HIS A 455 24.44 3.47 15.20
CA HIS A 455 23.33 4.41 15.04
C HIS A 455 22.09 3.86 15.73
N ASP A 456 21.38 4.71 16.48
CA ASP A 456 20.05 4.38 16.98
C ASP A 456 19.11 4.16 15.80
N CYS A 457 18.27 3.12 15.88
CA CYS A 457 17.44 2.71 14.76
C CYS A 457 16.04 2.35 15.25
N GLY A 458 15.07 3.23 14.99
CA GLY A 458 13.66 2.97 15.23
C GLY A 458 12.98 2.16 14.12
N GLY A 459 13.64 2.01 12.97
CA GLY A 459 13.17 1.16 11.87
C GLY A 459 14.19 1.10 10.73
N LEU A 460 14.38 -0.11 10.18
CA LEU A 460 15.26 -0.40 9.06
C LEU A 460 14.47 -1.00 7.91
N PHE A 461 14.46 -0.33 6.76
CA PHE A 461 13.70 -0.75 5.57
C PHE A 461 14.64 -1.15 4.44
N VAL A 462 14.49 -2.37 3.92
CA VAL A 462 15.46 -3.00 3.03
C VAL A 462 14.96 -3.05 1.58
N PHE A 463 15.76 -2.54 0.64
CA PHE A 463 15.50 -2.44 -0.80
C PHE A 463 16.67 -2.95 -1.66
N ILE A 464 17.13 -4.18 -1.40
CA ILE A 464 18.30 -4.78 -2.07
C ILE A 464 17.96 -5.69 -3.27
N GLY A 465 16.75 -5.55 -3.81
CA GLY A 465 16.23 -6.36 -4.91
C GLY A 465 15.51 -7.63 -4.45
N ALA A 466 15.01 -8.38 -5.42
CA ALA A 466 14.17 -9.56 -5.22
C ALA A 466 14.51 -10.64 -6.25
N ASP A 467 14.25 -11.89 -5.91
CA ASP A 467 14.52 -13.07 -6.72
C ASP A 467 13.28 -13.99 -6.76
N ALA A 468 13.10 -14.72 -7.87
CA ALA A 468 11.97 -15.63 -8.06
C ALA A 468 12.09 -16.85 -7.14
N GLN A 469 10.97 -17.31 -6.57
CA GLN A 469 10.92 -18.50 -5.71
C GLN A 469 10.11 -19.61 -6.39
N THR A 470 10.78 -20.37 -7.23
CA THR A 470 10.19 -21.36 -8.15
C THR A 470 10.70 -22.78 -7.91
N ALA A 471 11.48 -23.01 -6.85
CA ALA A 471 12.03 -24.33 -6.54
C ALA A 471 10.96 -25.42 -6.30
N TRP A 472 9.71 -25.03 -6.07
CA TRP A 472 8.56 -25.93 -5.91
C TRP A 472 7.93 -26.35 -7.26
N LEU A 473 8.29 -25.70 -8.37
CA LEU A 473 7.77 -26.06 -9.68
C LEU A 473 8.34 -27.43 -10.12
N PRO A 474 7.55 -28.24 -10.83
CA PRO A 474 8.05 -29.48 -11.41
C PRO A 474 9.17 -29.19 -12.43
N PRO A 475 10.15 -30.11 -12.59
CA PRO A 475 11.25 -29.95 -13.54
C PRO A 475 10.83 -29.71 -15.00
N ASP A 476 9.62 -30.13 -15.36
CA ASP A 476 8.99 -29.91 -16.66
C ASP A 476 8.82 -28.43 -17.00
N ILE A 477 8.65 -27.57 -15.98
CA ILE A 477 8.59 -26.12 -16.14
C ILE A 477 10.01 -25.57 -16.01
N ALA A 478 10.63 -25.32 -17.15
CA ALA A 478 12.02 -24.91 -17.26
C ALA A 478 12.22 -23.51 -16.66
N CYS A 479 13.23 -23.42 -15.80
CA CYS A 479 13.69 -22.18 -15.19
C CYS A 479 15.17 -21.93 -15.52
N ASP A 480 15.59 -20.66 -15.46
CA ASP A 480 17.00 -20.30 -15.52
C ASP A 480 17.74 -20.69 -14.22
N LYS A 481 19.06 -20.47 -14.17
CA LYS A 481 19.89 -20.78 -12.98
C LYS A 481 19.51 -19.97 -11.73
N ARG A 482 18.75 -18.89 -11.89
CA ARG A 482 18.29 -18.01 -10.80
C ARG A 482 16.83 -18.26 -10.44
N GLY A 483 16.19 -19.26 -11.03
CA GLY A 483 14.80 -19.64 -10.76
C GLY A 483 13.76 -18.83 -11.53
N TYR A 484 14.13 -18.05 -12.54
CA TYR A 484 13.14 -17.36 -13.37
C TYR A 484 12.57 -18.32 -14.44
N VAL A 485 11.24 -18.37 -14.58
CA VAL A 485 10.57 -19.25 -15.54
C VAL A 485 10.91 -18.83 -16.97
N LEU A 486 11.30 -19.78 -17.80
CA LEU A 486 11.54 -19.53 -19.23
C LEU A 486 10.20 -19.47 -19.96
N THR A 487 10.01 -18.50 -20.85
CA THR A 487 8.80 -18.36 -21.66
C THR A 487 9.09 -18.02 -23.11
N GLY A 488 8.21 -18.40 -24.03
CA GLY A 488 8.30 -18.04 -25.46
C GLY A 488 9.66 -18.40 -26.06
N ASP A 489 10.30 -17.43 -26.72
CA ASP A 489 11.61 -17.59 -27.36
C ASP A 489 12.70 -18.15 -26.42
N ASP A 490 12.64 -17.84 -25.12
CA ASP A 490 13.66 -18.29 -24.17
C ASP A 490 13.60 -19.81 -23.94
N VAL A 491 12.40 -20.42 -24.06
CA VAL A 491 12.22 -21.87 -24.01
C VAL A 491 12.78 -22.54 -25.27
N ILE A 492 12.57 -21.91 -26.44
CA ILE A 492 13.12 -22.40 -27.71
C ILE A 492 14.64 -22.39 -27.68
N LYS A 493 15.25 -21.27 -27.27
CA LYS A 493 16.70 -21.12 -27.14
C LYS A 493 17.30 -22.14 -26.17
N ALA A 494 16.56 -22.52 -25.15
CA ALA A 494 16.95 -23.55 -24.20
C ALA A 494 16.76 -25.00 -24.72
N GLY A 495 16.14 -25.19 -25.89
CA GLY A 495 15.84 -26.51 -26.46
C GLY A 495 14.82 -27.29 -25.63
N ARG A 496 13.93 -26.59 -24.91
CA ARG A 496 12.98 -27.19 -23.95
C ARG A 496 11.55 -27.25 -24.45
N TRP A 497 11.28 -26.73 -25.65
CA TRP A 497 9.92 -26.70 -26.20
C TRP A 497 9.58 -28.03 -26.91
N PRO A 498 8.47 -28.70 -26.56
CA PRO A 498 8.20 -30.06 -27.04
C PRO A 498 7.36 -30.15 -28.32
N HIS A 499 6.83 -29.05 -28.86
CA HIS A 499 5.92 -29.06 -30.03
C HIS A 499 6.54 -28.48 -31.29
N SER A 500 5.92 -28.82 -32.43
CA SER A 500 6.27 -28.28 -33.75
C SER A 500 5.79 -26.85 -33.99
N ARG A 501 4.70 -26.41 -33.34
CA ARG A 501 4.30 -25.00 -33.33
C ARG A 501 5.26 -24.19 -32.45
N ASP A 502 5.40 -22.90 -32.70
CA ASP A 502 6.10 -22.04 -31.74
C ASP A 502 5.30 -21.90 -30.43
N PRO A 503 5.97 -21.75 -29.27
CA PRO A 503 5.33 -21.36 -28.02
C PRO A 503 4.73 -19.96 -28.14
N TYR A 504 3.64 -19.70 -27.44
CA TYR A 504 3.17 -18.32 -27.28
C TYR A 504 4.14 -17.51 -26.42
N LEU A 505 4.11 -16.17 -26.53
CA LEU A 505 5.10 -15.28 -25.91
C LEU A 505 5.29 -15.49 -24.39
N LEU A 506 4.21 -15.84 -23.68
CA LEU A 506 4.22 -16.07 -22.22
C LEU A 506 4.11 -17.56 -21.86
N GLU A 507 4.15 -18.46 -22.83
CA GLU A 507 4.02 -19.90 -22.61
C GLU A 507 5.35 -20.50 -22.17
N SER A 508 5.31 -21.34 -21.14
CA SER A 508 6.47 -22.02 -20.58
C SER A 508 6.90 -23.23 -21.43
N SER A 509 7.83 -24.05 -20.95
CA SER A 509 8.15 -25.35 -21.57
C SER A 509 7.02 -26.39 -21.49
N VAL A 510 5.99 -26.12 -20.68
CA VAL A 510 4.78 -26.94 -20.61
C VAL A 510 3.65 -26.22 -21.35
N PRO A 511 3.10 -26.81 -22.44
CA PRO A 511 1.98 -26.24 -23.17
C PRO A 511 0.75 -26.01 -22.29
N GLY A 512 0.11 -24.85 -22.44
CA GLY A 512 -1.02 -24.45 -21.59
C GLY A 512 -0.63 -23.96 -20.19
N VAL A 513 0.67 -23.95 -19.85
CA VAL A 513 1.21 -23.29 -18.66
C VAL A 513 1.93 -22.02 -19.09
N PHE A 514 1.47 -20.88 -18.60
CA PHE A 514 1.98 -19.55 -18.90
C PHE A 514 2.64 -18.94 -17.67
N ALA A 515 3.57 -18.00 -17.85
CA ALA A 515 4.15 -17.21 -16.77
C ALA A 515 4.18 -15.71 -17.11
N CYS A 516 3.81 -14.87 -16.15
CA CYS A 516 3.68 -13.42 -16.33
C CYS A 516 4.16 -12.64 -15.11
N GLY A 517 4.53 -11.37 -15.32
CA GLY A 517 5.12 -10.53 -14.30
C GLY A 517 6.55 -10.96 -13.94
N ASP A 518 6.99 -10.61 -12.73
CA ASP A 518 8.40 -10.69 -12.33
C ASP A 518 8.94 -12.13 -12.16
N VAL A 519 8.08 -13.17 -12.20
CA VAL A 519 8.50 -14.58 -12.02
C VAL A 519 9.24 -15.14 -13.24
N ARG A 520 8.97 -14.63 -14.44
CA ARG A 520 9.58 -15.14 -15.67
C ARG A 520 10.93 -14.45 -15.95
N LEU A 521 11.71 -15.00 -16.86
CA LEU A 521 12.99 -14.42 -17.29
C LEU A 521 12.78 -13.11 -18.06
N SER A 522 13.71 -12.17 -17.85
CA SER A 522 13.73 -10.86 -18.53
C SER A 522 12.42 -10.05 -18.48
N PRO A 523 11.77 -9.92 -17.30
CA PRO A 523 10.55 -9.15 -17.21
C PRO A 523 10.85 -7.65 -17.29
N VAL A 524 9.94 -6.88 -17.89
CA VAL A 524 9.94 -5.43 -17.68
C VAL A 524 9.39 -5.18 -16.29
N LYS A 525 10.28 -4.92 -15.32
CA LYS A 525 9.98 -4.78 -13.88
C LYS A 525 9.18 -3.50 -13.56
N ARG A 526 7.93 -3.47 -14.01
CA ARG A 526 6.98 -2.36 -13.87
C ARG A 526 5.58 -2.92 -13.65
N VAL A 527 4.82 -2.29 -12.75
CA VAL A 527 3.43 -2.68 -12.45
C VAL A 527 2.56 -2.67 -13.70
N ALA A 528 2.68 -1.65 -14.57
CA ALA A 528 1.92 -1.58 -15.81
C ALA A 528 2.25 -2.73 -16.79
N SER A 529 3.52 -3.14 -16.87
CA SER A 529 3.91 -4.28 -17.72
C SER A 529 3.37 -5.59 -17.15
N ALA A 530 3.48 -5.78 -15.83
CA ALA A 530 2.94 -6.95 -15.15
C ALA A 530 1.43 -7.09 -15.38
N VAL A 531 0.68 -5.99 -15.29
CA VAL A 531 -0.76 -5.96 -15.61
C VAL A 531 -0.99 -6.33 -17.07
N GLY A 532 -0.27 -5.73 -18.02
CA GLY A 532 -0.39 -6.02 -19.44
C GLY A 532 -0.13 -7.50 -19.77
N GLU A 533 0.94 -8.07 -19.21
CA GLU A 533 1.28 -9.49 -19.40
C GLU A 533 0.23 -10.42 -18.79
N GLY A 534 -0.33 -10.08 -17.63
CA GLY A 534 -1.43 -10.83 -17.02
C GLY A 534 -2.64 -10.92 -17.95
N SER A 535 -3.04 -9.78 -18.54
CA SER A 535 -4.11 -9.75 -19.55
C SER A 535 -3.75 -10.55 -20.81
N MET A 536 -2.51 -10.41 -21.31
CA MET A 536 -2.03 -11.14 -22.49
C MET A 536 -2.02 -12.66 -22.27
N ALA A 537 -1.70 -13.14 -21.07
CA ALA A 537 -1.68 -14.55 -20.74
C ALA A 537 -3.06 -15.21 -20.95
N ILE A 538 -4.15 -14.50 -20.67
CA ILE A 538 -5.52 -14.99 -20.91
C ILE A 538 -5.82 -15.13 -22.39
N ALA A 539 -5.40 -14.16 -23.22
CA ALA A 539 -5.56 -14.27 -24.67
C ALA A 539 -4.83 -15.52 -25.24
N PHE A 540 -3.66 -15.87 -24.69
CA PHE A 540 -2.96 -17.09 -25.07
C PHE A 540 -3.59 -18.35 -24.49
N ALA A 541 -4.14 -18.30 -23.27
CA ALA A 541 -4.91 -19.39 -22.69
C ALA A 541 -6.12 -19.74 -23.57
N HIS A 542 -6.87 -18.76 -24.07
CA HIS A 542 -7.95 -18.99 -25.02
C HIS A 542 -7.47 -19.66 -26.32
N LYS A 543 -6.37 -19.20 -26.91
CA LYS A 543 -5.81 -19.81 -28.11
C LYS A 543 -5.41 -21.26 -27.87
N TYR A 544 -4.79 -21.56 -26.72
CA TYR A 544 -4.45 -22.92 -26.32
C TYR A 544 -5.70 -23.79 -26.15
N LEU A 545 -6.71 -23.31 -25.43
CA LEU A 545 -7.97 -24.02 -25.21
C LEU A 545 -8.71 -24.35 -26.52
N GLN A 546 -8.59 -23.49 -27.54
CA GLN A 546 -9.14 -23.77 -28.88
C GLN A 546 -8.41 -24.89 -29.63
N LEU A 547 -7.14 -25.15 -29.31
CA LEU A 547 -6.39 -26.27 -29.88
C LEU A 547 -6.75 -27.60 -29.20
N ASP A 548 -6.96 -27.57 -27.89
CA ASP A 548 -7.28 -28.74 -27.05
C ASP A 548 -8.76 -29.18 -27.18
N GLY A 549 -9.63 -28.28 -27.67
CA GLY A 549 -11.06 -28.54 -27.92
C GLY A 549 -11.41 -28.99 -29.34
N ARG A 550 -10.43 -29.38 -30.17
CA ARG A 550 -10.65 -29.95 -31.51
C ARG A 550 -10.58 -31.47 -31.51
#